data_AF-A0A2N5PFR7-F1
#
_entry.id   AF-A0A2N5PFR7-F1
#
_cell.length_a   1.000
_cell.length_b   1.000
_cell.length_c   1.000
_cell.angle_alpha   90.00
_cell.angle_beta   90.00
_cell.angle_gamma   90.00
#
_symmetry.space_group_name_H-M   'P 1'
#
loop_
_entity.id
_entity.type
_entity.pdbx_description
1 polymer ?
#
loop_
_entity_poly.entity_id
_entity_poly.type
_entity_poly.pdbx_seq_one_letter_code
_entity_poly.pdbx_strand_id
1 'polypeptide(L)'
;MVYLGGNEQSTHKYISESLGKGTIDKKSSGETKGRQGSSSRNYDVLGRELLTPDETRKLDNSECILLIRGCDPIIDKKYNTFAHSRFSETEDGGAAPYIHDRMAAKKQAVQILNEESLDYYKKKKEQGEDVQIVELSFDEIFSYEPIPKKIFSEEELKENQKKRTVEEVRPPKKTEKPVQTEEEKLSELLESHVYNEEQLGEIMLAIGAGISYDKILQMADTKNSAEKMKEIRKKFTKETASD
;
A
#
# COMPACT_ATOMS: atom_id res chain seq x y z
N MET A 1 -16.09 9.37 -2.30
CA MET A 1 -15.54 10.37 -1.37
C MET A 1 -16.61 10.71 -0.35
N VAL A 2 -16.24 10.92 0.91
CA VAL A 2 -17.15 11.35 1.99
C VAL A 2 -16.62 12.64 2.59
N TYR A 3 -17.47 13.64 2.74
CA TYR A 3 -17.14 14.90 3.39
C TYR A 3 -17.92 15.04 4.70
N LEU A 4 -17.19 15.15 5.81
CA LEU A 4 -17.75 15.17 7.17
C LEU A 4 -17.73 16.56 7.83
N GLY A 5 -17.26 17.58 7.09
CA GLY A 5 -16.92 18.89 7.63
C GLY A 5 -15.41 19.08 7.79
N GLY A 6 -15.00 20.33 7.96
CA GLY A 6 -13.61 20.75 8.13
C GLY A 6 -13.53 22.27 8.29
N ASN A 7 -12.34 22.80 8.54
CA ASN A 7 -12.11 24.24 8.67
C ASN A 7 -11.22 24.81 7.54
N GLU A 8 -10.95 24.00 6.52
CA GLU A 8 -10.07 24.40 5.42
C GLU A 8 -10.90 25.01 4.28
N GLN A 9 -10.61 26.28 3.95
CA GLN A 9 -11.36 27.03 2.94
C GLN A 9 -11.26 26.42 1.54
N SER A 10 -10.08 25.89 1.19
CA SER A 10 -9.82 25.19 -0.07
C SER A 10 -10.75 23.98 -0.22
N THR A 11 -10.98 23.22 0.85
CA THR A 11 -11.86 22.04 0.85
C THR A 11 -13.31 22.44 0.62
N HIS A 12 -13.80 23.50 1.27
CA HIS A 12 -15.18 23.96 1.05
C HIS A 12 -15.41 24.37 -0.41
N LYS A 13 -14.44 25.05 -1.02
CA LYS A 13 -14.48 25.42 -2.43
C LYS A 13 -14.45 24.18 -3.33
N TYR A 14 -13.55 23.24 -3.07
CA TYR A 14 -13.44 21.98 -3.83
C TYR A 14 -14.73 21.15 -3.77
N ILE A 15 -15.35 21.04 -2.60
CA ILE A 15 -16.61 20.30 -2.43
C ILE A 15 -17.74 21.01 -3.18
N SER A 16 -17.87 22.33 -3.03
CA SER A 16 -18.86 23.13 -3.76
C SER A 16 -18.74 22.96 -5.28
N GLU A 17 -17.53 23.00 -5.81
CA GLU A 17 -17.26 22.76 -7.23
C GLU A 17 -17.55 21.30 -7.64
N SER A 18 -17.27 20.33 -6.77
CA SER A 18 -17.53 18.90 -7.02
C SER A 18 -19.01 18.55 -7.04
N LEU A 19 -19.83 19.26 -6.27
CA LEU A 19 -21.29 19.11 -6.27
C LEU A 19 -21.91 19.65 -7.56
N GLY A 20 -21.32 20.70 -8.12
CA GLY A 20 -21.77 21.33 -9.35
C GLY A 20 -22.86 22.38 -9.14
N LYS A 21 -23.55 22.70 -10.23
CA LYS A 21 -24.53 23.80 -10.29
C LYS A 21 -25.91 23.27 -10.68
N GLY A 22 -26.93 23.72 -9.97
CA GLY A 22 -28.32 23.54 -10.30
C GLY A 22 -28.85 24.72 -11.13
N THR A 23 -29.91 24.43 -11.88
CA THR A 23 -30.65 25.44 -12.65
C THR A 23 -31.80 25.99 -11.80
N ILE A 24 -31.92 27.31 -11.74
CA ILE A 24 -32.97 28.04 -11.02
C ILE A 24 -33.76 28.90 -12.02
N ASP A 25 -35.06 28.69 -12.07
CA ASP A 25 -35.97 29.53 -12.85
C ASP A 25 -36.37 30.76 -12.04
N LYS A 26 -35.93 31.93 -12.48
CA LYS A 26 -36.28 33.23 -11.90
C LYS A 26 -37.50 33.79 -12.63
N LYS A 27 -38.57 34.02 -11.88
CA LYS A 27 -39.77 34.72 -12.36
C LYS A 27 -39.77 36.14 -11.80
N SER A 28 -39.78 37.13 -12.69
CA SER A 28 -39.93 38.54 -12.30
C SER A 28 -41.25 39.07 -12.83
N SER A 29 -41.97 39.80 -12.00
CA SER A 29 -43.25 40.41 -12.34
C SER A 29 -43.20 41.89 -12.02
N GLY A 30 -43.51 42.72 -13.01
CA GLY A 30 -43.63 44.17 -12.86
C GLY A 30 -45.10 44.54 -12.92
N GLU A 31 -45.58 45.32 -11.94
CA GLU A 31 -46.95 45.86 -11.95
C GLU A 31 -46.89 47.37 -11.84
N THR A 32 -47.64 48.07 -12.70
CA THR A 32 -47.79 49.52 -12.63
C THR A 32 -49.22 49.86 -12.23
N LYS A 33 -49.40 50.56 -11.10
CA LYS A 33 -50.71 51.00 -10.60
C LYS A 33 -51.00 52.43 -11.06
N GLY A 34 -51.81 52.57 -12.11
CA GLY A 34 -52.29 53.83 -12.66
C GLY A 34 -53.71 53.69 -13.23
N ARG A 35 -54.24 54.74 -13.88
CA ARG A 35 -55.62 54.77 -14.43
C ARG A 35 -55.86 53.70 -15.52
N GLN A 36 -54.81 53.27 -16.21
CA GLN A 36 -54.72 51.99 -16.92
C GLN A 36 -53.51 51.26 -16.37
N GLY A 37 -53.74 50.24 -15.54
CA GLY A 37 -52.66 49.41 -15.01
C GLY A 37 -52.16 48.41 -16.04
N SER A 38 -50.86 48.14 -16.02
CA SER A 38 -50.23 47.07 -16.80
C SER A 38 -49.46 46.12 -15.89
N SER A 39 -49.36 44.86 -16.30
CA SER A 39 -48.56 43.84 -15.62
C SER A 39 -47.71 43.13 -16.68
N SER A 40 -46.42 42.98 -16.42
CA SER A 40 -45.49 42.21 -17.23
C SER A 40 -44.90 41.07 -16.40
N ARG A 41 -44.60 39.94 -17.05
CA ARG A 41 -43.92 38.79 -16.45
C ARG A 41 -42.73 38.40 -17.32
N ASN A 42 -41.56 38.28 -16.71
CA ASN A 42 -40.35 37.82 -17.36
C ASN A 42 -39.83 36.54 -16.67
N TYR A 43 -39.32 35.61 -17.48
CA TYR A 43 -38.85 34.29 -17.04
C TYR A 43 -37.38 34.15 -17.47
N ASP A 44 -36.48 34.01 -16.51
CA ASP A 44 -35.05 33.83 -16.74
C ASP A 44 -34.57 32.51 -16.13
N VAL A 45 -33.62 31.84 -16.77
CA VAL A 45 -32.99 30.61 -16.27
C VAL A 45 -31.58 30.95 -15.79
N LEU A 46 -31.27 30.69 -14.52
CA LEU A 46 -29.98 31.01 -13.88
C LEU A 46 -29.29 29.73 -13.39
N GLY A 47 -27.95 29.70 -13.43
CA GLY A 47 -27.16 28.63 -12.80
C GLY A 47 -26.64 29.05 -11.43
N ARG A 48 -26.94 28.29 -10.38
CA ARG A 48 -26.42 28.48 -9.02
C ARG A 48 -25.73 27.20 -8.55
N GLU A 49 -24.63 27.33 -7.80
CA GLU A 49 -24.02 26.20 -7.09
C GLU A 49 -25.05 25.50 -6.19
N LEU A 50 -25.07 24.17 -6.17
CA LEU A 50 -26.00 23.41 -5.34
C LEU A 50 -25.81 23.71 -3.85
N LEU A 51 -24.55 23.88 -3.46
CA LEU A 51 -24.11 24.32 -2.14
C LEU A 51 -22.95 25.27 -2.35
N THR A 52 -23.09 26.49 -1.87
CA THR A 52 -21.97 27.45 -1.85
C THR A 52 -20.91 27.03 -0.83
N PRO A 53 -19.66 27.52 -0.94
CA PRO A 53 -18.62 27.21 0.04
C PRO A 53 -19.02 27.61 1.49
N ASP A 54 -19.74 28.72 1.64
CA ASP A 54 -20.24 29.19 2.94
C ASP A 54 -21.34 28.30 3.51
N GLU A 55 -22.23 27.77 2.67
CA GLU A 55 -23.24 26.79 3.08
C GLU A 55 -22.59 25.44 3.42
N THR A 56 -21.58 25.02 2.63
CA THR A 56 -20.81 23.79 2.88
C THR A 56 -20.09 23.84 4.24
N ARG A 57 -19.59 25.02 4.63
CA ARG A 57 -18.99 25.24 5.96
C ARG A 57 -20.01 25.17 7.10
N LYS A 58 -21.24 25.59 6.84
CA LYS A 58 -22.34 25.61 7.81
C LYS A 58 -23.22 24.36 7.77
N LEU A 59 -22.78 23.32 7.05
CA LEU A 59 -23.48 22.05 6.98
C LEU A 59 -23.67 21.51 8.41
N ASP A 60 -24.85 20.97 8.69
CA ASP A 60 -25.14 20.46 10.03
C ASP A 60 -24.19 19.33 10.39
N ASN A 61 -23.79 19.25 11.66
CA ASN A 61 -22.81 18.26 12.09
C ASN A 61 -23.39 16.83 12.01
N SER A 62 -24.72 16.68 11.98
CA SER A 62 -25.37 15.39 11.78
C SER A 62 -25.34 14.93 10.33
N GLU A 63 -24.99 15.78 9.37
CA GLU A 63 -25.04 15.49 7.93
C GLU A 63 -23.64 15.34 7.32
N CYS A 64 -23.55 14.59 6.23
CA CYS A 64 -22.36 14.43 5.42
C CYS A 64 -22.71 14.43 3.93
N ILE A 65 -21.71 14.75 3.12
CA ILE A 65 -21.84 14.74 1.67
C ILE A 65 -21.14 13.51 1.11
N LEU A 66 -21.90 12.72 0.35
CA LEU A 66 -21.48 11.48 -0.30
C LEU A 66 -21.35 11.71 -1.80
N LEU A 67 -20.16 11.43 -2.31
CA LEU A 67 -19.82 11.52 -3.74
C LEU A 67 -19.43 10.13 -4.22
N ILE A 68 -20.38 9.47 -4.88
CA ILE A 68 -20.24 8.13 -5.46
C ILE A 68 -20.07 8.29 -6.97
N ARG A 69 -19.12 7.56 -7.56
CA ARG A 69 -18.87 7.62 -8.99
C ARG A 69 -20.13 7.19 -9.76
N GLY A 70 -20.59 8.04 -10.67
CA GLY A 70 -21.74 7.76 -11.53
C GLY A 70 -23.09 8.04 -10.87
N CYS A 71 -23.10 8.56 -9.65
CA CYS A 71 -24.30 9.03 -8.97
C CYS A 71 -24.21 10.54 -8.77
N ASP A 72 -25.38 11.17 -8.68
CA ASP A 72 -25.49 12.54 -8.21
C ASP A 72 -25.02 12.63 -6.75
N PRO A 73 -24.52 13.81 -6.32
CA PRO A 73 -24.14 14.01 -4.94
C PRO A 73 -25.32 13.81 -3.99
N ILE A 74 -25.07 13.12 -2.87
CA ILE A 74 -26.08 12.81 -1.86
C ILE A 74 -25.70 13.49 -0.55
N ILE A 75 -26.66 14.12 0.10
CA ILE A 75 -26.53 14.59 1.48
C ILE A 75 -27.31 13.61 2.35
N ASP A 76 -26.64 13.00 3.32
CA ASP A 76 -27.25 12.04 4.23
C ASP A 76 -26.73 12.23 5.66
N LYS A 77 -27.40 11.62 6.63
CA LYS A 77 -27.00 11.69 8.04
C LYS A 77 -25.83 10.77 8.34
N LYS A 78 -24.92 11.25 9.19
CA LYS A 78 -23.85 10.46 9.78
C LYS A 78 -24.45 9.34 10.62
N TYR A 79 -23.83 8.16 10.53
CA TYR A 79 -24.26 7.02 11.31
C TYR A 79 -23.97 7.22 12.80
N ASN A 80 -24.94 6.91 13.66
CA ASN A 80 -24.76 6.95 15.11
C ASN A 80 -24.05 5.67 15.57
N THR A 81 -22.75 5.76 15.84
CA THR A 81 -21.92 4.63 16.27
C THR A 81 -22.39 3.99 17.56
N PHE A 82 -22.90 4.77 18.52
CA PHE A 82 -23.42 4.28 19.80
C PHE A 82 -24.67 3.40 19.65
N ALA A 83 -25.41 3.54 18.54
CA ALA A 83 -26.59 2.73 18.26
C ALA A 83 -26.25 1.39 17.58
N HIS A 84 -24.99 1.13 17.25
CA HIS A 84 -24.59 -0.11 16.60
C HIS A 84 -24.73 -1.30 17.55
N SER A 85 -25.25 -2.43 17.06
CA SER A 85 -25.50 -3.63 17.88
C SER A 85 -24.25 -4.18 18.57
N ARG A 86 -23.09 -4.02 17.95
CA ARG A 86 -21.78 -4.43 18.47
C ARG A 86 -20.98 -3.30 19.12
N PHE A 87 -21.61 -2.16 19.44
CA PHE A 87 -20.89 -1.06 20.08
C PHE A 87 -20.24 -1.49 21.40
N SER A 88 -20.87 -2.39 22.17
CA SER A 88 -20.29 -2.96 23.40
C SER A 88 -19.01 -3.76 23.22
N GLU A 89 -18.66 -4.16 21.99
CA GLU A 89 -17.42 -4.89 21.67
C GLU A 89 -16.25 -3.94 21.38
N THR A 90 -16.48 -2.63 21.30
CA THR A 90 -15.41 -1.64 21.11
C THR A 90 -14.85 -1.18 22.44
N GLU A 91 -13.65 -0.58 22.41
CA GLU A 91 -13.02 0.03 23.58
C GLU A 91 -13.94 1.10 24.21
N ASP A 92 -14.54 1.96 23.39
CA ASP A 92 -15.51 2.98 23.83
C ASP A 92 -16.79 2.37 24.43
N GLY A 93 -17.13 1.13 24.05
CA GLY A 93 -18.24 0.35 24.59
C GLY A 93 -17.92 -0.46 25.83
N GLY A 94 -16.68 -0.43 26.32
CA GLY A 94 -16.23 -1.12 27.53
C GLY A 94 -15.52 -2.44 27.30
N ALA A 95 -15.26 -2.84 26.04
CA ALA A 95 -14.40 -3.97 25.75
C ALA A 95 -12.92 -3.63 25.98
N ALA A 96 -12.09 -4.66 26.17
CA ALA A 96 -10.65 -4.45 26.30
C ALA A 96 -10.07 -3.88 24.98
N PRO A 97 -9.13 -2.91 25.04
CA PRO A 97 -8.51 -2.35 23.85
C PRO A 97 -7.78 -3.44 23.06
N TYR A 98 -7.82 -3.33 21.73
CA TYR A 98 -7.09 -4.25 20.88
C TYR A 98 -5.57 -4.02 21.00
N ILE A 99 -4.87 -4.98 21.63
CA ILE A 99 -3.42 -4.94 21.75
C ILE A 99 -2.81 -5.76 20.61
N HIS A 100 -2.24 -5.07 19.62
CA HIS A 100 -1.59 -5.72 18.49
C HIS A 100 -0.24 -6.34 18.91
N ASP A 101 -0.23 -7.62 19.31
CA ASP A 101 1.00 -8.37 19.56
C ASP A 101 1.54 -9.03 18.27
N ARG A 102 2.60 -8.44 17.69
CA ARG A 102 3.31 -9.01 16.52
C ARG A 102 3.98 -10.37 16.81
N MET A 103 4.25 -10.70 18.08
CA MET A 103 4.86 -11.98 18.47
C MET A 103 3.83 -13.09 18.68
N ALA A 104 2.58 -12.75 19.05
CA ALA A 104 1.50 -13.72 19.22
C ALA A 104 1.12 -14.41 17.90
N ALA A 105 1.20 -13.70 16.77
CA ALA A 105 0.98 -14.29 15.44
C ALA A 105 2.00 -15.40 15.10
N LYS A 106 3.21 -15.37 15.69
CA LYS A 106 4.20 -16.45 15.57
C LYS A 106 3.94 -17.63 16.52
N LYS A 107 3.09 -17.47 17.55
CA LYS A 107 2.82 -18.49 18.58
C LYS A 107 1.75 -19.52 18.20
N GLN A 108 0.93 -19.27 17.17
CA GLN A 108 -0.01 -20.28 16.67
C GLN A 108 0.75 -21.33 15.86
N ALA A 109 1.48 -22.22 16.55
CA ALA A 109 2.15 -23.36 15.94
C ALA A 109 1.17 -24.51 15.63
N VAL A 110 0.00 -24.52 16.27
CA VAL A 110 -1.01 -25.59 16.14
C VAL A 110 -2.37 -24.99 15.81
N GLN A 111 -2.96 -25.46 14.72
CA GLN A 111 -4.31 -25.11 14.29
C GLN A 111 -5.15 -26.38 14.24
N ILE A 112 -6.34 -26.36 14.86
CA ILE A 112 -7.31 -27.45 14.76
C ILE A 112 -7.89 -27.41 13.33
N LEU A 113 -7.79 -28.53 12.63
CA LEU A 113 -8.28 -28.69 11.26
C LEU A 113 -9.66 -29.37 11.26
N ASN A 114 -10.50 -29.02 10.29
CA ASN A 114 -11.74 -29.76 9.99
C ASN A 114 -11.46 -30.93 9.03
N GLU A 115 -12.43 -31.83 8.86
CA GLU A 115 -12.31 -33.03 8.01
C GLU A 115 -11.97 -32.69 6.55
N GLU A 116 -12.59 -31.64 5.99
CA GLU A 116 -12.31 -31.18 4.62
C GLU A 116 -10.86 -30.69 4.44
N SER A 117 -10.30 -30.01 5.45
CA SER A 117 -8.91 -29.58 5.44
C SER A 117 -7.96 -30.76 5.55
N LEU A 118 -8.31 -31.79 6.33
CA LEU A 118 -7.50 -33.01 6.42
C LEU A 118 -7.39 -33.70 5.05
N ASP A 119 -8.51 -33.81 4.32
CA ASP A 119 -8.52 -34.41 2.99
C ASP A 119 -7.75 -33.57 1.96
N TYR A 120 -7.75 -32.25 2.10
CA TYR A 120 -6.88 -31.37 1.32
C TYR A 120 -5.39 -31.67 1.54
N TYR A 121 -4.96 -31.83 2.80
CA TYR A 121 -3.56 -32.17 3.11
C TYR A 121 -3.17 -33.59 2.66
N LYS A 122 -4.09 -34.56 2.68
CA LYS A 122 -3.87 -35.90 2.09
C LYS A 122 -3.60 -35.80 0.58
N LYS A 123 -4.42 -35.05 -0.16
CA LYS A 123 -4.22 -34.83 -1.61
C LYS A 123 -2.88 -34.14 -1.90
N LYS A 124 -2.45 -33.20 -1.06
CA LYS A 124 -1.15 -32.54 -1.21
C LYS A 124 0.04 -33.46 -0.98
N LYS A 125 -0.08 -34.37 -0.01
CA LYS A 125 0.90 -35.43 0.22
C LYS A 125 1.03 -36.34 -1.01
N GLU A 126 -0.10 -36.71 -1.63
CA GLU A 126 -0.11 -37.49 -2.88
C GLU A 126 0.51 -36.73 -4.06
N GLN A 127 0.35 -35.41 -4.11
CA GLN A 127 0.97 -34.51 -5.09
C GLN A 127 2.47 -34.27 -4.84
N GLY A 128 3.04 -34.82 -3.77
CA GLY A 128 4.47 -34.72 -3.46
C GLY A 128 4.87 -33.43 -2.74
N GLU A 129 3.93 -32.63 -2.23
CA GLU A 129 4.25 -31.49 -1.36
C GLU A 129 4.79 -31.98 0.01
N ASP A 130 5.58 -31.13 0.70
CA ASP A 130 6.19 -31.42 2.01
C ASP A 130 5.16 -31.40 3.14
N VAL A 131 4.24 -32.37 3.14
CA VAL A 131 3.17 -32.53 4.11
C VAL A 131 3.30 -33.88 4.80
N GLN A 132 3.47 -33.87 6.13
CA GLN A 132 3.61 -35.08 6.95
C GLN A 132 2.35 -35.29 7.78
N ILE A 133 1.68 -36.42 7.54
CA ILE A 133 0.50 -36.85 8.29
C ILE A 133 0.94 -38.01 9.18
N VAL A 134 0.79 -37.84 10.48
CA VAL A 134 1.09 -38.86 11.51
C VAL A 134 -0.20 -39.16 12.26
N GLU A 135 -0.58 -40.43 12.29
CA GLU A 135 -1.66 -40.91 13.15
C GLU A 135 -1.04 -41.19 14.52
N LEU A 136 -1.53 -40.51 15.55
CA LEU A 136 -1.10 -40.68 16.93
C LEU A 136 -2.29 -41.19 17.74
N SER A 137 -2.04 -42.14 18.63
CA SER A 137 -3.04 -42.56 19.61
C SER A 137 -3.21 -41.49 20.70
N PHE A 138 -4.33 -41.53 21.41
CA PHE A 138 -4.60 -40.58 22.49
C PHE A 138 -3.50 -40.65 23.57
N ASP A 139 -3.10 -41.86 23.98
CA ASP A 139 -2.05 -42.05 24.99
C ASP A 139 -0.68 -41.48 24.56
N GLU A 140 -0.35 -41.53 23.26
CA GLU A 140 0.88 -40.96 22.71
C GLU A 140 0.86 -39.43 22.72
N ILE A 141 -0.28 -38.81 22.40
CA ILE A 141 -0.45 -37.34 22.41
C ILE A 141 -0.32 -36.79 23.83
N PHE A 142 -0.82 -37.51 24.83
CA PHE A 142 -0.83 -37.07 26.23
C PHE A 142 0.36 -37.57 27.05
N SER A 143 1.27 -38.35 26.45
CA SER A 143 2.53 -38.74 27.08
C SER A 143 3.45 -37.51 27.27
N TYR A 144 4.25 -37.49 28.34
CA TYR A 144 5.23 -36.42 28.63
C TYR A 144 6.49 -36.51 27.74
N GLU A 145 6.57 -37.50 26.86
CA GLU A 145 7.64 -37.62 25.89
C GLU A 145 7.37 -36.67 24.71
N PRO A 146 8.41 -36.03 24.15
CA PRO A 146 8.23 -35.21 22.96
C PRO A 146 7.60 -36.08 21.86
N ILE A 147 6.51 -35.58 21.26
CA ILE A 147 5.82 -36.21 20.12
C ILE A 147 6.87 -36.86 19.21
N PRO A 148 6.78 -38.17 18.94
CA PRO A 148 7.82 -38.86 18.21
C PRO A 148 8.04 -38.15 16.87
N LYS A 149 9.21 -37.52 16.73
CA LYS A 149 9.64 -37.01 15.42
C LYS A 149 9.67 -38.22 14.50
N LYS A 150 8.90 -38.20 13.41
CA LYS A 150 8.84 -39.31 12.46
C LYS A 150 10.26 -39.75 12.12
N ILE A 151 10.64 -40.96 12.57
CA ILE A 151 11.94 -41.55 12.26
C ILE A 151 11.81 -42.02 10.81
N PHE A 152 12.26 -41.18 9.88
CA PHE A 152 12.24 -41.52 8.46
C PHE A 152 13.00 -42.84 8.25
N SER A 153 12.44 -43.75 7.47
CA SER A 153 13.20 -44.91 6.99
C SER A 153 14.32 -44.44 6.05
N GLU A 154 15.40 -45.23 5.90
CA GLU A 154 16.50 -44.87 5.00
C GLU A 154 16.04 -44.65 3.54
N GLU A 155 14.95 -45.30 3.15
CA GLU A 155 14.32 -45.17 1.84
C GLU A 155 13.56 -43.84 1.72
N GLU A 156 12.76 -43.46 2.73
CA GLU A 156 12.08 -42.16 2.80
C GLU A 156 13.08 -40.99 2.86
N LEU A 157 14.21 -41.15 3.54
CA LEU A 157 15.28 -40.14 3.58
C LEU A 157 15.93 -39.93 2.21
N LYS A 158 16.24 -41.01 1.50
CA LYS A 158 16.83 -40.94 0.15
C LYS A 158 15.85 -40.32 -0.85
N GLU A 159 14.56 -40.58 -0.71
CA GLU A 159 13.52 -40.00 -1.55
C GLU A 159 13.29 -38.50 -1.27
N ASN A 160 13.26 -38.11 0.01
CA ASN A 160 13.18 -36.70 0.41
C ASN A 160 14.43 -35.90 0.03
N GLN A 161 15.62 -36.51 0.11
CA GLN A 161 16.85 -35.90 -0.38
C GLN A 161 16.85 -35.71 -1.90
N LYS A 162 16.28 -36.65 -2.67
CA LYS A 162 16.12 -36.51 -4.12
C LYS A 162 15.09 -35.44 -4.52
N LYS A 163 13.95 -35.34 -3.82
CA LYS A 163 12.91 -34.33 -4.08
C LYS A 163 13.40 -32.90 -3.81
N ARG A 164 14.31 -32.70 -2.84
CA ARG A 164 14.92 -31.39 -2.58
C ARG A 164 15.83 -30.89 -3.70
N THR A 165 16.37 -31.77 -4.55
CA THR A 165 17.39 -31.40 -5.53
C THR A 165 16.84 -30.93 -6.87
N VAL A 166 15.56 -31.15 -7.21
CA VAL A 166 14.96 -30.61 -8.45
C VAL A 166 13.45 -30.41 -8.30
N GLU A 167 13.04 -29.14 -8.11
CA GLU A 167 11.86 -28.52 -8.76
C GLU A 167 11.89 -26.98 -8.59
N GLU A 168 12.94 -26.34 -9.11
CA GLU A 168 12.82 -24.94 -9.58
C GLU A 168 12.01 -24.93 -10.88
N VAL A 169 10.71 -25.25 -10.81
CA VAL A 169 9.79 -25.06 -11.94
C VAL A 169 8.58 -24.26 -11.48
N ARG A 170 8.81 -22.98 -11.22
CA ARG A 170 7.86 -21.94 -11.61
C ARG A 170 8.67 -20.82 -12.27
N PRO A 171 8.46 -20.50 -13.56
CA PRO A 171 9.01 -19.27 -14.09
C PRO A 171 8.41 -18.13 -13.25
N PRO A 172 9.22 -17.17 -12.75
CA PRO A 172 8.68 -16.02 -12.08
C PRO A 172 7.67 -15.36 -13.03
N LYS A 173 6.48 -15.04 -12.50
CA LYS A 173 5.55 -14.13 -13.17
C LYS A 173 6.38 -12.96 -13.70
N LYS A 174 6.18 -12.59 -14.96
CA LYS A 174 6.71 -11.34 -15.53
C LYS A 174 6.07 -10.17 -14.77
N THR A 175 6.53 -9.90 -13.55
CA THR A 175 6.72 -8.54 -13.08
C THR A 175 7.86 -8.01 -13.92
N GLU A 176 7.57 -7.01 -14.75
CA GLU A 176 8.61 -6.19 -15.37
C GLU A 176 9.62 -5.85 -14.27
N LYS A 177 10.84 -6.37 -14.38
CA LYS A 177 11.92 -5.96 -13.50
C LYS A 177 11.99 -4.45 -13.64
N PRO A 178 11.93 -3.65 -12.56
CA PRO A 178 12.29 -2.26 -12.67
C PRO A 178 13.68 -2.24 -13.30
N VAL A 179 13.84 -1.42 -14.33
CA VAL A 179 15.15 -1.16 -14.94
C VAL A 179 16.04 -0.73 -13.79
N GLN A 180 16.98 -1.58 -13.39
CA GLN A 180 17.98 -1.23 -12.38
C GLN A 180 18.72 -0.02 -12.94
N THR A 181 18.41 1.15 -12.40
CA THR A 181 19.09 2.37 -12.82
C THR A 181 20.54 2.21 -12.37
N GLU A 182 21.52 2.65 -13.16
CA GLU A 182 22.95 2.45 -12.85
C GLU A 182 23.34 3.05 -11.47
N GLU A 183 22.52 3.97 -10.95
CA GLU A 183 22.58 4.52 -9.59
C GLU A 183 22.31 3.47 -8.49
N GLU A 184 21.33 2.58 -8.70
CA GLU A 184 20.97 1.54 -7.71
C GLU A 184 22.10 0.52 -7.57
N LYS A 185 22.75 0.15 -8.67
CA LYS A 185 23.91 -0.76 -8.66
C LYS A 185 25.11 -0.15 -7.93
N LEU A 186 25.33 1.16 -8.07
CA LEU A 186 26.38 1.85 -7.30
C LEU A 186 26.03 1.86 -5.80
N SER A 187 24.78 2.09 -5.44
CA SER A 187 24.35 2.09 -4.03
C SER A 187 24.50 0.72 -3.37
N GLU A 188 24.11 -0.35 -4.05
CA GLU A 188 24.28 -1.73 -3.56
C GLU A 188 25.77 -2.11 -3.41
N LEU A 189 26.63 -1.60 -4.30
CA LEU A 189 28.07 -1.83 -4.26
C LEU A 189 28.74 -1.09 -3.07
N LEU A 190 28.29 0.12 -2.76
CA LEU A 190 28.73 0.89 -1.58
C LEU A 190 28.26 0.27 -0.25
N GLU A 191 27.08 -0.36 -0.24
CA GLU A 191 26.55 -1.03 0.96
C GLU A 191 27.23 -2.38 1.21
N SER A 192 27.58 -3.11 0.16
CA SER A 192 28.17 -4.45 0.25
C SER A 192 29.66 -4.45 0.60
N HIS A 193 30.39 -3.36 0.38
CA HIS A 193 31.83 -3.30 0.57
C HIS A 193 32.27 -2.15 1.48
N VAL A 194 33.26 -2.42 2.33
CA VAL A 194 33.85 -1.43 3.23
C VAL A 194 34.95 -0.67 2.50
N TYR A 195 34.72 0.60 2.21
CA TYR A 195 35.68 1.51 1.59
C TYR A 195 36.38 2.39 2.63
N ASN A 196 37.65 2.73 2.39
CA ASN A 196 38.36 3.72 3.19
C ASN A 196 37.85 5.15 2.89
N GLU A 197 38.03 6.10 3.81
CA GLU A 197 37.58 7.49 3.66
C GLU A 197 38.15 8.15 2.39
N GLU A 198 39.40 7.84 2.03
CA GLU A 198 40.04 8.33 0.82
C GLU A 198 39.40 7.75 -0.47
N GLN A 199 38.97 6.49 -0.45
CA GLN A 199 38.30 5.86 -1.58
C GLN A 199 36.88 6.42 -1.77
N LEU A 200 36.15 6.61 -0.66
CA LEU A 200 34.83 7.25 -0.68
C LEU A 200 34.90 8.70 -1.16
N GLY A 201 35.92 9.44 -0.74
CA GLY A 201 36.16 10.82 -1.20
C GLY A 201 36.39 10.90 -2.71
N GLU A 202 37.12 9.94 -3.28
CA GLU A 202 37.37 9.87 -4.72
C GLU A 202 36.09 9.50 -5.51
N ILE A 203 35.26 8.60 -5.00
CA ILE A 203 33.94 8.25 -5.57
C ILE A 203 32.99 9.46 -5.53
N MET A 204 32.92 10.17 -4.40
CA MET A 204 32.09 11.36 -4.25
C MET A 204 32.51 12.47 -5.21
N LEU A 205 33.82 12.68 -5.39
CA LEU A 205 34.35 13.65 -6.34
C LEU A 205 34.08 13.24 -7.80
N ALA A 206 34.01 11.94 -8.12
CA ALA A 206 33.65 11.45 -9.44
C ALA A 206 32.16 11.72 -9.77
N ILE A 207 31.26 11.55 -8.78
CA ILE A 207 29.83 11.91 -8.91
C ILE A 207 29.69 13.42 -9.10
N GLY A 208 30.37 14.22 -8.27
CA GLY A 208 30.35 15.68 -8.37
C GLY A 208 30.92 16.23 -9.69
N ALA A 209 31.82 15.48 -10.34
CA ALA A 209 32.38 15.80 -11.65
C ALA A 209 31.47 15.39 -12.83
N GLY A 210 30.33 14.75 -12.57
CA GLY A 210 29.37 14.35 -13.62
C GLY A 210 29.81 13.14 -14.45
N ILE A 211 30.70 12.28 -13.93
CA ILE A 211 31.11 11.06 -14.63
C ILE A 211 29.93 10.07 -14.65
N SER A 212 29.72 9.37 -15.77
CA SER A 212 28.66 8.36 -15.86
C SER A 212 28.84 7.23 -14.85
N TYR A 213 27.73 6.76 -14.27
CA TYR A 213 27.73 5.75 -13.20
C TYR A 213 28.42 4.44 -13.60
N ASP A 214 28.37 4.04 -14.88
CA ASP A 214 29.10 2.87 -15.40
C ASP A 214 30.62 2.98 -15.22
N LYS A 215 31.17 4.18 -15.48
CA LYS A 215 32.61 4.45 -15.32
C LYS A 215 32.98 4.53 -13.83
N ILE A 216 32.07 5.02 -12.99
CA ILE A 216 32.25 5.03 -11.53
C ILE A 216 32.25 3.60 -10.98
N LEU A 217 31.38 2.72 -11.49
CA LEU A 217 31.33 1.31 -11.10
C LEU A 217 32.66 0.59 -11.39
N GLN A 218 33.27 0.84 -12.56
CA GLN A 218 34.61 0.32 -12.91
C GLN A 218 35.72 0.87 -12.01
N MET A 219 35.58 2.12 -11.55
CA MET A 219 36.55 2.72 -10.63
C MET A 219 36.44 2.11 -9.23
N ALA A 220 35.20 1.87 -8.76
CA ALA A 220 34.86 1.45 -7.40
C ALA A 220 35.19 -0.02 -7.08
N ASP A 221 35.82 -0.76 -7.97
CA ASP A 221 36.30 -2.12 -7.71
C ASP A 221 37.22 -2.17 -6.46
N THR A 222 36.92 -3.08 -5.54
CA THR A 222 37.59 -3.22 -4.22
C THR A 222 39.10 -3.50 -4.29
N LYS A 223 39.62 -3.86 -5.47
CA LYS A 223 41.04 -4.10 -5.71
C LYS A 223 41.83 -2.81 -5.98
N ASN A 224 41.16 -1.67 -6.18
CA ASN A 224 41.81 -0.41 -6.49
C ASN A 224 42.18 0.36 -5.21
N SER A 225 43.44 0.75 -5.08
CA SER A 225 43.87 1.71 -4.06
C SER A 225 43.36 3.11 -4.37
N ALA A 226 43.29 3.99 -3.36
CA ALA A 226 42.83 5.37 -3.53
C ALA A 226 43.64 6.15 -4.60
N GLU A 227 44.95 5.90 -4.69
CA GLU A 227 45.80 6.49 -5.73
C GLU A 227 45.41 6.05 -7.14
N LYS A 228 45.06 4.77 -7.33
CA LYS A 228 44.59 4.25 -8.62
C LYS A 228 43.22 4.80 -8.99
N MET A 229 42.31 4.92 -8.04
CA MET A 229 41.01 5.57 -8.25
C MET A 229 41.17 7.03 -8.69
N LYS A 230 42.15 7.74 -8.12
CA LYS A 230 42.48 9.12 -8.49
C LYS A 230 43.01 9.27 -9.91
N GLU A 231 43.85 8.33 -10.36
CA GLU A 231 44.33 8.31 -11.75
C GLU A 231 43.20 7.98 -12.73
N ILE A 232 42.37 6.99 -12.39
CA ILE A 232 41.19 6.60 -13.19
C ILE A 232 40.19 7.75 -13.30
N ARG A 233 39.88 8.44 -12.19
CA ARG A 233 39.04 9.64 -12.19
C ARG A 233 39.61 10.70 -13.11
N LYS A 234 40.91 11.04 -13.00
CA LYS A 234 41.55 12.05 -13.86
C LYS A 234 41.46 11.69 -15.34
N LYS A 235 41.57 10.40 -15.67
CA LYS A 235 41.40 9.91 -17.04
C LYS A 235 39.96 10.10 -17.52
N PHE A 236 38.98 9.67 -16.73
CA PHE A 236 37.57 9.80 -17.09
C PHE A 236 37.08 11.25 -17.12
N THR A 237 37.56 12.14 -16.24
CA THR A 237 37.26 13.57 -16.30
C THR A 237 37.78 14.25 -17.56
N LYS A 238 38.90 13.78 -18.11
CA LYS A 238 39.43 14.30 -19.37
C LYS A 238 38.61 13.81 -20.57
N GLU A 239 38.14 12.57 -20.52
CA GLU A 239 37.24 12.02 -21.55
C GLU A 239 35.89 12.73 -21.55
N THR A 240 35.27 12.92 -20.38
CA THR A 240 33.96 13.61 -20.27
C THR A 240 34.03 15.11 -20.54
N ALA A 241 35.22 15.72 -20.52
CA ALA A 241 35.42 17.11 -20.92
C ALA A 241 35.72 17.28 -22.42
N SER A 242 35.94 16.17 -23.14
CA SER A 242 36.20 16.15 -24.59
C SER A 242 34.99 15.72 -25.41
N ASP A 243 34.00 15.09 -24.78
CA ASP A 243 32.65 14.80 -25.31
C ASP A 243 31.70 15.97 -25.00
#